data_AF-A0A1M3SYF7-F1
#
_entry.id   AF-A0A1M3SYF7-F1
#
_cell.length_a   1.000
_cell.length_b   1.000
_cell.length_c   1.000
_cell.angle_alpha   90.00
_cell.angle_beta   90.00
_cell.angle_gamma   90.00
#
_symmetry.space_group_name_H-M   'P 1'
#
loop_
_entity.id
_entity.type
_entity.pdbx_description
1 polymer ?
#
loop_
_entity_poly.entity_id
_entity_poly.type
_entity_poly.pdbx_seq_one_letter_code
_entity_poly.pdbx_strand_id
1 'polypeptide(L)'
;MPLSAIWTRRAANDAASSIYSREPEVVPVPPLFILRKGRRPTDSPARHDLPEINLIDHQIALARGTTMALETTRVRLRNAKKNGPRSLRDTLEEKWRQWKRQEDENRFFRACLKIFDDLAAVAVEVSDDLILLNEFEPEVSPVGNRRILLGMRKLQEALADSHGKEARAKEEWDRRLNLPDIRAPLPQWI
;
A
#
# COMPACT_ATOMS: atom_id res chain seq x y z
N MET A 1 -38.63 -11.62 -29.64
CA MET A 1 -38.25 -12.95 -29.11
C MET A 1 -37.99 -13.88 -30.28
N PRO A 2 -37.04 -14.83 -30.25
CA PRO A 2 -36.43 -15.52 -29.08
C PRO A 2 -34.90 -15.31 -28.96
N LEU A 3 -34.26 -15.41 -27.77
CA LEU A 3 -33.89 -16.61 -26.97
C LEU A 3 -32.96 -17.55 -27.78
N SER A 4 -31.80 -18.03 -27.34
CA SER A 4 -31.38 -18.49 -26.01
C SER A 4 -29.90 -18.91 -26.08
N ALA A 5 -29.10 -18.57 -25.07
CA ALA A 5 -28.45 -19.47 -24.12
C ALA A 5 -27.46 -20.51 -24.69
N ILE A 6 -26.18 -20.36 -24.33
CA ILE A 6 -25.36 -21.48 -23.84
C ILE A 6 -24.59 -21.00 -22.60
N TRP A 7 -25.15 -21.30 -21.43
CA TRP A 7 -24.41 -21.45 -20.19
C TRP A 7 -24.06 -22.93 -20.04
N THR A 8 -22.78 -23.23 -19.77
CA THR A 8 -22.31 -24.22 -18.78
C THR A 8 -20.80 -24.01 -18.67
N ARG A 9 -20.32 -23.25 -17.67
CA ARG A 9 -19.93 -23.73 -16.32
C ARG A 9 -18.90 -24.87 -16.40
N ARG A 10 -17.63 -24.58 -16.05
CA ARG A 10 -16.94 -25.11 -14.85
C ARG A 10 -15.41 -24.96 -14.97
N ALA A 11 -14.84 -24.18 -14.04
CA ALA A 11 -13.52 -24.27 -13.42
C ALA A 11 -12.27 -24.62 -14.27
N ALA A 12 -11.42 -23.61 -14.47
CA ALA A 12 -9.96 -23.74 -14.46
C ALA A 12 -9.42 -22.45 -13.81
N ASN A 13 -9.54 -22.33 -12.49
CA ASN A 13 -8.44 -22.48 -11.53
C ASN A 13 -7.30 -21.49 -11.86
N ASP A 14 -7.32 -20.30 -11.25
CA ASP A 14 -6.66 -20.05 -9.95
C ASP A 14 -5.32 -20.79 -9.83
N ALA A 15 -4.28 -20.19 -10.40
CA ALA A 15 -2.89 -20.51 -10.10
C ALA A 15 -2.03 -19.23 -10.02
N ALA A 16 -2.60 -18.16 -9.45
CA ALA A 16 -1.81 -17.25 -8.64
C ALA A 16 -1.57 -17.98 -7.31
N SER A 17 -0.56 -18.86 -7.30
CA SER A 17 -0.30 -19.75 -6.18
C SER A 17 0.05 -18.94 -4.94
N SER A 18 -0.93 -18.86 -4.04
CA SER A 18 -0.80 -18.39 -2.66
C SER A 18 0.37 -19.10 -1.98
N ILE A 19 1.21 -18.34 -1.30
CA ILE A 19 2.35 -18.81 -0.50
C ILE A 19 1.89 -19.68 0.69
N TYR A 20 0.57 -19.72 0.96
CA TYR A 20 -0.07 -20.51 2.01
C TYR A 20 -0.66 -21.85 1.51
N SER A 21 -0.52 -22.19 0.23
CA SER A 21 -1.04 -23.44 -0.36
C SER A 21 0.01 -24.52 -0.61
N ARG A 22 1.22 -24.40 -0.02
CA ARG A 22 2.15 -25.53 0.01
C ARG A 22 1.72 -26.49 1.12
N GLU A 23 1.13 -27.62 0.75
CA GLU A 23 1.16 -28.78 1.63
C GLU A 23 2.64 -29.15 1.88
N PRO A 24 3.05 -29.43 3.13
CA PRO A 24 4.39 -29.90 3.38
C PRO A 24 4.55 -31.26 2.70
N GLU A 25 5.35 -31.31 1.64
CA GLU A 25 5.85 -32.55 1.09
C GLU A 25 6.64 -33.23 2.21
N VAL A 26 6.04 -34.24 2.83
CA VAL A 26 6.65 -35.04 3.88
C VAL A 26 7.76 -35.84 3.21
N VAL A 27 8.97 -35.29 3.25
CA VAL A 27 10.19 -36.05 2.98
C VAL A 27 10.20 -37.21 3.98
N PRO A 28 10.33 -38.49 3.55
CA PRO A 28 10.41 -39.60 4.47
C PRO A 28 11.60 -39.40 5.38
N VAL A 29 11.32 -39.15 6.66
CA VAL A 29 12.31 -39.21 7.73
C VAL A 29 12.93 -40.61 7.66
N PRO A 30 14.26 -40.75 7.52
CA PRO A 30 14.87 -42.06 7.58
C PRO A 30 14.57 -42.65 8.96
N PRO A 31 14.06 -43.90 9.06
CA PRO A 31 13.76 -44.47 10.35
C PRO A 31 15.04 -44.55 11.18
N LEU A 32 14.98 -43.94 12.37
CA LEU A 32 15.94 -44.14 13.45
C LEU A 32 15.83 -45.60 13.92
N PHE A 33 16.41 -46.53 13.16
CA PHE A 33 16.68 -47.86 13.67
C PHE A 33 17.88 -47.79 14.59
N ILE A 34 17.58 -47.74 15.89
CA ILE A 34 18.49 -48.12 16.96
C ILE A 34 18.82 -49.60 16.74
N LEU A 35 19.88 -49.89 15.99
CA LEU A 35 20.54 -51.18 16.02
C LEU A 35 21.69 -51.12 17.03
N ARG A 36 21.35 -51.42 18.29
CA ARG A 36 22.35 -51.84 19.28
C ARG A 36 22.97 -53.14 18.78
N LYS A 37 24.19 -53.08 18.24
CA LYS A 37 25.06 -54.24 18.08
C LYS A 37 26.44 -53.88 18.63
N GLY A 38 26.78 -54.50 19.75
CA GLY A 38 27.93 -54.15 20.57
C GLY A 38 29.28 -54.18 19.84
N ARG A 39 30.10 -53.20 20.16
CA ARG A 39 31.57 -53.33 20.22
C ARG A 39 32.08 -52.47 21.38
N ARG A 40 33.13 -52.99 22.02
CA ARG A 40 33.74 -52.56 23.28
C ARG A 40 34.37 -51.15 23.20
N PRO A 41 34.59 -50.50 24.36
CA PRO A 41 35.06 -49.12 24.44
C PRO A 41 36.57 -49.07 24.24
N THR A 42 37.01 -48.48 23.14
CA THR A 42 38.34 -47.90 23.04
C THR A 42 38.29 -46.70 22.12
N ASP A 43 39.04 -45.69 22.56
CA ASP A 43 39.49 -44.52 21.81
C ASP A 43 38.47 -43.38 21.69
N SER A 44 38.65 -42.41 22.59
CA SER A 44 38.20 -41.04 22.44
C SER A 44 38.46 -40.56 21.01
N PRO A 45 37.45 -40.11 20.25
CA PRO A 45 37.70 -39.52 18.96
C PRO A 45 38.57 -38.29 19.17
N ALA A 46 39.67 -38.25 18.42
CA ALA A 46 40.58 -37.13 18.33
C ALA A 46 39.79 -35.82 18.23
N ARG A 47 40.33 -34.80 18.90
CA ARG A 47 39.83 -33.41 18.91
C ARG A 47 39.16 -33.09 17.58
N HIS A 48 37.88 -32.77 17.65
CA HIS A 48 37.06 -32.37 16.51
C HIS A 48 37.87 -31.58 15.50
N ASP A 49 38.10 -32.17 14.32
CA ASP A 49 38.42 -31.44 13.10
C ASP A 49 37.21 -30.56 12.81
N LEU A 50 37.16 -29.38 13.44
CA LEU A 50 36.29 -28.31 13.04
C LEU A 50 36.58 -28.05 11.56
N PRO A 51 35.56 -27.87 10.70
CA PRO A 51 35.83 -27.50 9.31
C PRO A 51 36.74 -26.27 9.35
N GLU A 52 37.89 -26.37 8.67
CA GLU A 52 38.81 -25.24 8.53
C GLU A 52 38.04 -24.16 7.78
N ILE A 53 37.46 -23.22 8.54
CA ILE A 53 36.77 -22.09 7.95
C ILE A 53 37.85 -21.31 7.22
N ASN A 54 37.80 -21.35 5.89
CA ASN A 54 38.74 -20.63 5.06
C ASN A 54 38.82 -19.18 5.57
N LEU A 55 40.02 -18.62 5.66
CA LEU A 55 40.21 -17.23 6.08
C LEU A 55 39.29 -16.28 5.27
N ILE A 56 39.06 -16.61 4.01
CA ILE A 56 38.14 -15.91 3.11
C ILE A 56 36.69 -16.05 3.61
N ASP A 57 36.23 -17.25 3.96
CA ASP A 57 34.87 -17.47 4.47
C ASP A 57 34.66 -16.78 5.81
N HIS A 58 35.68 -16.76 6.68
CA HIS A 58 35.66 -16.00 7.92
C HIS A 58 35.57 -14.49 7.66
N GLN A 59 36.35 -13.96 6.70
CA GLN A 59 36.28 -12.56 6.29
C GLN A 59 34.92 -12.19 5.68
N ILE A 60 34.35 -13.08 4.86
CA ILE A 60 33.02 -12.92 4.28
C ILE A 60 31.96 -12.93 5.38
N ALA A 61 32.06 -13.83 6.36
CA ALA A 61 31.15 -13.90 7.49
C ALA A 61 31.23 -12.64 8.37
N LEU A 62 32.45 -12.16 8.67
CA LEU A 62 32.66 -10.87 9.36
C LEU A 62 32.10 -9.69 8.56
N ALA A 63 32.14 -9.76 7.23
CA ALA A 63 31.52 -8.82 6.33
C ALA A 63 30.02 -9.11 6.07
N ARG A 64 29.37 -9.94 6.90
CA ARG A 64 27.94 -10.31 6.83
C ARG A 64 27.53 -10.90 5.47
N GLY A 65 28.37 -11.73 4.88
CA GLY A 65 28.14 -12.32 3.55
C GLY A 65 28.52 -11.41 2.39
N THR A 66 29.21 -10.29 2.64
CA THR A 66 29.61 -9.35 1.59
C THR A 66 30.92 -9.76 0.93
N THR A 67 30.87 -10.06 -0.37
CA THR A 67 32.06 -10.29 -1.21
C THR A 67 32.42 -9.10 -2.10
N MET A 68 31.61 -8.02 -2.08
CA MET A 68 31.82 -6.83 -2.92
C MET A 68 32.82 -5.86 -2.30
N ALA A 69 33.78 -5.39 -3.11
CA ALA A 69 34.70 -4.32 -2.77
C ALA A 69 33.95 -2.97 -2.68
N LEU A 70 33.42 -2.65 -1.50
CA LEU A 70 32.61 -1.46 -1.23
C LEU A 70 33.27 -0.14 -1.69
N GLU A 71 34.59 -0.07 -1.70
CA GLU A 71 35.36 1.08 -2.19
C GLU A 71 35.15 1.39 -3.68
N THR A 72 34.86 0.37 -4.48
CA THR A 72 34.58 0.49 -5.93
C THR A 72 33.10 0.68 -6.24
N THR A 73 32.24 0.55 -5.23
CA THR A 73 30.79 0.60 -5.40
C THR A 73 30.26 2.02 -5.31
N ARG A 74 29.16 2.30 -6.02
CA ARG A 74 28.49 3.60 -5.98
C ARG A 74 28.17 4.00 -4.54
N VAL A 75 28.40 5.27 -4.19
CA VAL A 75 28.28 5.84 -2.84
C VAL A 75 26.95 5.47 -2.15
N ARG A 76 25.83 5.47 -2.87
CA ARG A 76 24.50 5.07 -2.34
C ARG A 76 24.47 3.62 -1.86
N LEU A 77 24.97 2.69 -2.67
CA LEU A 77 25.02 1.27 -2.34
C LEU A 77 25.98 1.02 -1.18
N ARG A 78 27.11 1.75 -1.16
CA ARG A 78 28.07 1.73 -0.06
C ARG A 78 27.44 2.17 1.25
N ASN A 79 26.67 3.26 1.24
CA ASN A 79 25.96 3.77 2.42
C ASN A 79 24.85 2.82 2.87
N ALA A 80 24.03 2.32 1.95
CA ALA A 80 22.98 1.35 2.26
C ALA A 80 23.54 0.08 2.91
N LYS A 81 24.70 -0.40 2.44
CA LYS A 81 25.35 -1.60 2.98
C LYS A 81 26.06 -1.35 4.31
N LYS A 82 26.68 -0.18 4.49
CA LYS A 82 27.28 0.25 5.77
C LYS A 82 26.22 0.40 6.88
N ASN A 83 25.01 0.83 6.53
CA ASN A 83 23.93 1.07 7.49
C ASN A 83 23.28 -0.22 8.03
N GLY A 84 23.61 -1.40 7.48
CA GLY A 84 23.05 -2.68 7.88
C GLY A 84 21.54 -2.82 7.64
N PRO A 85 20.97 -4.02 7.75
CA PRO A 85 19.53 -4.18 7.83
C PRO A 85 19.01 -3.42 9.06
N ARG A 86 18.01 -2.56 8.87
CA ARG A 86 17.28 -1.97 10.01
C ARG A 86 16.76 -3.07 10.92
N SER A 87 16.69 -2.82 12.23
CA SER A 87 16.06 -3.78 13.13
C SER A 87 14.64 -4.05 12.67
N LEU A 88 14.14 -5.28 12.88
CA LEU A 88 12.74 -5.61 12.63
C LEU A 88 11.81 -4.63 13.35
N ARG A 89 12.19 -4.20 14.56
CA ARG A 89 11.49 -3.20 15.33
C ARG A 89 11.44 -1.84 14.61
N ASP A 90 12.59 -1.32 14.18
CA ASP A 90 12.67 -0.03 13.47
C ASP A 90 11.89 -0.07 12.14
N THR A 91 11.88 -1.23 11.48
CA THR A 91 11.13 -1.44 10.25
C THR A 91 9.62 -1.40 10.51
N LEU A 92 9.16 -2.02 11.59
CA LEU A 92 7.76 -2.00 11.99
C LEU A 92 7.31 -0.59 12.40
N GLU A 93 8.12 0.13 13.18
CA GLU A 93 7.84 1.51 13.59
C GLU A 93 7.79 2.47 12.38
N GLU A 94 8.68 2.30 11.38
CA GLU A 94 8.62 3.05 10.13
C GLU A 94 7.35 2.70 9.32
N LYS A 95 7.01 1.42 9.19
CA LYS A 95 5.82 1.00 8.45
C LYS A 95 4.54 1.51 9.10
N TRP A 96 4.47 1.52 10.43
CA TRP A 96 3.35 2.09 11.15
C TRP A 96 3.21 3.59 10.92
N ARG A 97 4.32 4.34 10.94
CA ARG A 97 4.33 5.78 10.59
C ARG A 97 3.91 6.04 9.14
N GLN A 98 4.35 5.21 8.20
CA GLN A 98 3.92 5.29 6.80
C GLN A 98 2.43 5.04 6.66
N TRP A 99 1.92 3.98 7.29
CA TRP A 99 0.50 3.65 7.27
C TRP A 99 -0.35 4.78 7.85
N LYS A 100 0.06 5.35 9.00
CA LYS A 100 -0.66 6.47 9.62
C LYS A 100 -0.72 7.69 8.70
N ARG A 101 0.39 8.04 8.03
CA ARG A 101 0.41 9.12 7.03
C ARG A 101 -0.54 8.85 5.86
N GLN A 102 -0.53 7.63 5.33
CA GLN A 102 -1.44 7.25 4.26
C GLN A 102 -2.90 7.29 4.69
N GLU A 103 -3.23 6.90 5.92
CA GLU A 103 -4.61 6.97 6.42
C GLU A 103 -5.08 8.43 6.58
N ASP A 104 -4.20 9.33 7.04
CA ASP A 104 -4.51 10.77 7.12
C ASP A 104 -4.67 11.40 5.73
N GLU A 105 -3.82 11.04 4.77
CA GLU A 105 -3.93 11.47 3.38
C GLU A 105 -5.22 10.95 2.72
N ASN A 106 -5.52 9.66 2.88
CA ASN A 106 -6.75 9.05 2.39
C ASN A 106 -7.99 9.72 2.98
N ARG A 107 -7.95 10.08 4.27
CA ARG A 107 -9.04 10.81 4.93
C ARG A 107 -9.28 12.16 4.29
N PHE A 108 -8.22 12.92 3.99
CA PHE A 108 -8.33 14.20 3.30
C PHE A 108 -8.97 14.03 1.92
N PHE A 109 -8.47 13.10 1.09
CA PHE A 109 -9.03 12.89 -0.24
C PHE A 109 -10.47 12.37 -0.22
N ARG A 110 -10.84 11.52 0.75
CA ARG A 110 -12.24 11.11 0.95
C ARG A 110 -13.14 12.31 1.29
N ALA A 111 -12.65 13.27 2.08
CA ALA A 111 -13.39 14.49 2.39
C ALA A 111 -13.57 15.37 1.14
N CYS A 112 -12.51 15.58 0.35
CA CYS A 112 -12.58 16.31 -0.91
C CYS A 112 -13.56 15.67 -1.90
N LEU A 113 -13.51 14.33 -2.04
CA LEU A 113 -14.43 13.60 -2.90
C LEU A 113 -15.89 13.83 -2.47
N LYS A 114 -16.18 13.73 -1.18
CA LYS A 114 -17.54 14.00 -0.67
C LYS A 114 -18.00 15.43 -0.96
N ILE A 115 -17.12 16.42 -0.79
CA ILE A 115 -17.44 17.83 -1.10
C ILE A 115 -17.77 17.98 -2.59
N PHE A 116 -17.00 17.31 -3.45
CA PHE A 116 -17.24 17.31 -4.88
C PHE A 116 -18.56 16.62 -5.24
N ASP A 117 -18.85 15.46 -4.64
CA ASP A 117 -20.10 14.73 -4.86
C ASP A 117 -21.32 15.56 -4.44
N ASP A 118 -21.24 16.25 -3.30
CA ASP A 118 -22.30 17.17 -2.82
C ASP A 118 -22.52 18.32 -3.82
N LEU A 119 -21.44 18.92 -4.34
CA LEU A 119 -21.52 19.99 -5.35
C LEU A 119 -22.09 19.47 -6.68
N ALA A 120 -21.65 18.30 -7.11
CA ALA A 120 -22.13 17.65 -8.33
C ALA A 120 -23.63 17.33 -8.24
N ALA A 121 -24.11 16.86 -7.09
CA ALA A 121 -25.53 16.61 -6.87
C ALA A 121 -26.38 17.88 -7.05
N VAL A 122 -25.92 19.02 -6.52
CA VAL A 122 -26.60 20.32 -6.73
C VAL A 122 -26.56 20.72 -8.21
N ALA A 123 -25.43 20.51 -8.89
CA ALA A 123 -25.30 20.82 -10.31
C ALA A 123 -26.25 19.98 -11.18
N VAL A 124 -26.39 18.68 -10.87
CA VAL A 124 -27.35 17.79 -11.52
C VAL A 124 -28.77 18.28 -11.28
N GLU A 125 -29.14 18.58 -10.04
CA GLU A 125 -30.49 19.06 -9.71
C GLU A 125 -30.85 20.35 -10.46
N VAL A 126 -29.95 21.34 -10.50
CA VAL A 126 -30.18 22.58 -11.26
C VAL A 126 -30.23 22.31 -12.76
N SER A 127 -29.44 21.36 -13.26
CA SER A 127 -29.48 20.99 -14.69
C SER A 127 -30.81 20.35 -15.06
N ASP A 128 -31.31 19.42 -14.24
CA ASP A 128 -32.61 18.77 -14.44
C ASP A 128 -33.75 19.80 -14.43
N ASP A 129 -33.76 20.74 -13.47
CA ASP A 129 -34.73 21.83 -13.41
C ASP A 129 -34.74 22.70 -14.69
N LEU A 130 -33.56 22.98 -15.24
CA LEU A 130 -33.40 23.78 -16.45
C LEU A 130 -33.79 22.99 -17.72
N ILE A 131 -33.50 21.70 -17.77
CA ILE A 131 -33.94 20.81 -18.85
C ILE A 131 -35.46 20.78 -18.89
N LEU A 132 -36.12 20.56 -17.74
CA LEU A 132 -37.57 20.57 -17.64
C LEU A 132 -38.18 21.91 -18.07
N LEU A 133 -37.57 23.03 -17.67
CA LEU A 133 -38.00 24.35 -18.13
C LEU A 133 -37.94 24.45 -19.67
N ASN A 134 -36.85 24.00 -20.28
CA ASN A 134 -36.67 24.06 -21.73
C ASN A 134 -37.61 23.13 -22.50
N GLU A 135 -37.92 21.94 -21.97
CA GLU A 135 -38.78 20.96 -22.63
C GLU A 135 -40.28 21.32 -22.53
N PHE A 136 -40.73 21.83 -21.38
CA PHE A 136 -42.15 22.07 -21.12
C PHE A 136 -42.58 23.53 -21.29
N GLU A 137 -41.65 24.48 -21.22
CA GLU A 137 -41.93 25.92 -21.32
C GLU A 137 -40.92 26.64 -22.25
N PRO A 138 -40.72 26.18 -23.50
CA PRO A 138 -39.67 26.71 -24.40
C PRO A 138 -39.86 28.16 -24.81
N GLU A 139 -41.09 28.68 -24.74
CA GLU A 139 -41.41 30.07 -25.10
C GLU A 139 -41.03 31.07 -24.01
N VAL A 140 -40.67 30.61 -22.81
CA VAL A 140 -40.28 31.51 -21.72
C VAL A 140 -38.90 32.08 -22.02
N SER A 141 -38.83 33.40 -22.17
CA SER A 141 -37.56 34.11 -22.34
C SER A 141 -36.59 33.76 -21.22
N PRO A 142 -35.33 33.37 -21.52
CA PRO A 142 -34.33 33.07 -20.50
C PRO A 142 -33.91 34.33 -19.74
N VAL A 143 -34.07 35.51 -20.34
CA VAL A 143 -33.67 36.79 -19.75
C VAL A 143 -34.66 37.17 -18.65
N GLY A 144 -34.17 37.24 -17.41
CA GLY A 144 -34.98 37.58 -16.25
C GLY A 144 -35.86 36.43 -15.75
N ASN A 145 -35.72 35.22 -16.30
CA ASN A 145 -36.47 34.06 -15.81
C ASN A 145 -36.09 33.76 -14.36
N ARG A 146 -37.10 33.78 -13.49
CA ARG A 146 -36.93 33.57 -12.05
C ARG A 146 -36.32 32.20 -11.72
N ARG A 147 -36.66 31.13 -12.46
CA ARG A 147 -36.12 29.78 -12.24
C ARG A 147 -34.63 29.72 -12.59
N ILE A 148 -34.22 30.35 -13.69
CA ILE A 148 -32.81 30.44 -14.08
C ILE A 148 -32.01 31.23 -13.04
N LEU A 149 -32.52 32.39 -12.60
CA LEU A 149 -31.88 33.19 -11.55
C LEU A 149 -31.75 32.43 -10.22
N LEU A 150 -32.76 31.62 -9.87
CA LEU A 150 -32.73 30.76 -8.69
C LEU A 150 -31.66 29.67 -8.82
N GLY A 151 -31.61 28.98 -9.97
CA GLY A 151 -30.60 27.95 -10.26
C GLY A 151 -29.18 28.50 -10.21
N MET A 152 -28.94 29.67 -10.82
CA MET A 152 -27.65 30.36 -10.76
C MET A 152 -27.24 30.69 -9.32
N ARG A 153 -28.17 31.20 -8.51
CA ARG A 153 -27.90 31.50 -7.10
C ARG A 153 -27.57 30.24 -6.31
N LYS A 154 -28.35 29.16 -6.51
CA LYS A 154 -28.14 27.87 -5.85
C LYS A 154 -26.75 27.29 -6.17
N LEU A 155 -26.32 27.36 -7.43
CA LEU A 155 -24.96 26.96 -7.84
C LEU A 155 -23.88 27.82 -7.18
N GLN A 156 -24.07 29.14 -7.14
CA GLN A 156 -23.10 30.05 -6.49
C GLN A 156 -22.97 29.78 -5.00
N GLU A 157 -24.08 29.57 -4.31
CA GLU A 157 -24.11 29.23 -2.88
C GLU A 157 -23.43 27.89 -2.61
N ALA A 158 -23.75 26.86 -3.40
CA ALA A 158 -23.13 25.54 -3.28
C ALA A 158 -21.62 25.59 -3.57
N LEU A 159 -21.20 26.37 -4.56
CA LEU A 159 -19.79 26.55 -4.88
C LEU A 159 -19.05 27.24 -3.73
N ALA A 160 -19.61 28.32 -3.18
CA ALA A 160 -19.03 29.03 -2.04
C ALA A 160 -18.91 28.14 -0.79
N ASP A 161 -19.95 27.35 -0.49
CA ASP A 161 -19.93 26.38 0.60
C ASP A 161 -18.89 25.28 0.36
N SER A 162 -18.78 24.76 -0.87
CA SER A 162 -17.80 23.73 -1.24
C SER A 162 -16.35 24.22 -1.00
N HIS A 163 -16.02 25.44 -1.43
CA HIS A 163 -14.72 26.05 -1.17
C HIS A 163 -14.46 26.23 0.34
N GLY A 164 -15.48 26.64 1.10
CA GLY A 164 -15.37 26.76 2.55
C GLY A 164 -15.13 25.42 3.24
N LYS A 165 -15.79 24.35 2.79
CA LYS A 165 -15.56 22.97 3.29
C LYS A 165 -14.17 22.47 2.92
N GLU A 166 -13.72 22.72 1.69
CA GLU A 166 -12.40 22.30 1.21
C GLU A 166 -11.28 23.00 2.00
N ALA A 167 -11.40 24.31 2.21
CA ALA A 167 -10.45 25.09 3.00
C ALA A 167 -10.31 24.52 4.42
N ARG A 168 -11.43 24.19 5.08
CA ARG A 168 -11.42 23.55 6.41
C ARG A 168 -10.76 22.17 6.39
N ALA A 169 -11.05 21.35 5.38
CA ALA A 169 -10.44 20.03 5.23
C ALA A 169 -8.92 20.13 5.04
N LYS A 170 -8.47 21.11 4.25
CA LYS A 170 -7.06 21.41 4.04
C LYS A 170 -6.38 21.89 5.33
N GLU A 171 -6.99 22.82 6.06
CA GLU A 171 -6.45 23.28 7.36
C GLU A 171 -6.35 22.15 8.38
N GLU A 172 -7.30 21.20 8.39
CA GLU A 172 -7.22 20.03 9.25
C GLU A 172 -6.08 19.10 8.84
N TRP A 173 -5.89 18.88 7.53
CA TRP A 173 -4.78 18.07 7.00
C TRP A 173 -3.42 18.72 7.31
N ASP A 174 -3.27 20.01 7.09
CA ASP A 174 -2.05 20.77 7.40
C ASP A 174 -1.74 20.72 8.91
N ARG A 175 -2.75 20.83 9.78
CA ARG A 175 -2.57 20.68 11.23
C ARG A 175 -2.04 19.29 11.59
N ARG A 176 -2.54 18.23 10.95
CA ARG A 176 -2.05 16.86 11.16
C ARG A 176 -0.62 16.72 10.68
N LEU A 177 -0.28 17.22 9.48
CA LEU A 177 1.09 17.19 8.93
C LEU A 177 2.10 17.94 9.80
N ASN A 178 1.70 19.04 10.43
CA ASN A 178 2.55 19.86 11.30
C ASN A 178 2.76 19.28 12.71
N LEU A 179 2.09 18.17 13.07
CA LEU A 179 2.38 17.48 14.32
C LEU A 179 3.84 16.97 14.30
N PRO A 180 4.60 17.17 15.39
CA PRO A 180 6.04 16.87 15.43
C PRO A 180 6.40 15.40 15.16
N ASP A 181 5.41 14.50 15.17
CA ASP A 181 5.54 13.08 14.84
C ASP A 181 5.66 12.80 13.32
N ILE A 182 5.32 13.77 12.46
CA ILE A 182 5.22 13.60 10.99
C ILE A 182 6.40 14.22 10.21
N ARG A 183 7.29 14.96 10.87
CA ARG A 183 8.59 15.37 10.29
C ARG A 183 9.62 14.23 10.24
N ALA A 184 9.16 13.00 10.02
CA ALA A 184 10.04 11.96 9.56
C ALA A 184 10.53 12.35 8.14
N PRO A 185 11.83 12.20 7.83
CA PRO A 185 12.32 12.49 6.49
C PRO A 185 11.43 11.77 5.48
N LEU A 186 11.04 12.50 4.42
CA LEU A 186 10.42 11.91 3.25
C LEU A 186 11.19 10.63 2.92
N PRO A 187 10.51 9.50 2.64
CA PRO A 187 11.23 8.31 2.19
C PRO A 187 12.07 8.74 0.98
N GLN A 188 13.39 8.74 1.15
CA GLN A 188 14.30 8.80 0.02
C GLN A 188 14.03 7.53 -0.75
N TRP A 189 13.19 7.63 -1.77
CA TRP A 189 13.12 6.60 -2.76
C TRP A 189 14.48 6.59 -3.44
N ILE A 190 15.20 5.48 -3.21
CA ILE A 190 16.49 5.07 -3.81
C ILE A 190 17.72 5.72 -3.14
#